data_AF-A0A7X7DDN0-F1
#
_entry.id   AF-A0A7X7DDN0-F1
#
_cell.length_a   1.000
_cell.length_b   1.000
_cell.length_c   1.000
_cell.angle_alpha   90.00
_cell.angle_beta   90.00
_cell.angle_gamma   90.00
#
_symmetry.space_group_name_H-M   'P 1'
#
loop_
_entity.id
_entity.type
_entity.pdbx_description
1 polymer ?
#
loop_
_entity_poly.entity_id
_entity_poly.type
_entity_poly.pdbx_seq_one_letter_code
_entity_poly.pdbx_strand_id
1 'polypeptide(L)'
;MDAGDDVRAEAARLRARLEVASHRLDGAARRPDVAADRLDALTAGGPRPGGDDDDNDDVDPRLRALLHPSADRVSHLLELAGSLADGTMTDTAVAEAARAIADSQPVRRPR
;
A
#
# COMPACT_ATOMS: atom_id res chain seq x y z
N MET A 1 19.74 4.87 22.27
CA MET A 1 19.28 4.32 20.98
C MET A 1 20.12 4.98 19.91
N ASP A 2 20.74 4.16 19.07
CA ASP A 2 21.50 4.67 17.92
C ASP A 2 20.51 5.14 16.86
N ALA A 3 20.81 6.24 16.16
CA ALA A 3 19.90 6.81 15.16
C ALA A 3 19.54 5.80 14.05
N GLY A 4 20.46 4.87 13.75
CA GLY A 4 20.21 3.78 12.82
C GLY A 4 19.22 2.72 13.32
N ASP A 5 19.15 2.47 14.63
CA ASP A 5 18.15 1.56 15.21
C ASP A 5 16.74 2.16 15.13
N ASP A 6 16.61 3.47 15.35
CA ASP A 6 15.32 4.17 15.27
C ASP A 6 14.80 4.18 13.83
N VAL A 7 15.67 4.38 12.83
CA VAL A 7 15.32 4.30 11.40
C VAL A 7 14.86 2.89 11.03
N ARG A 8 15.58 1.84 11.47
CA ARG A 8 15.17 0.45 11.22
C ARG A 8 13.83 0.11 11.86
N ALA A 9 13.59 0.56 13.09
CA ALA A 9 12.32 0.34 13.77
C ALA A 9 11.15 1.03 13.06
N GLU A 10 11.34 2.26 12.57
CA GLU A 10 10.31 2.96 11.81
C GLU A 10 10.11 2.32 10.42
N ALA A 11 11.17 1.82 9.78
CA ALA A 11 11.08 1.05 8.54
C ALA A 11 10.26 -0.24 8.72
N ALA A 12 10.44 -0.96 9.84
CA ALA A 12 9.62 -2.13 10.17
C ALA A 12 8.14 -1.77 10.38
N ARG A 13 7.84 -0.63 11.03
CA ARG A 13 6.46 -0.13 11.16
C ARG A 13 5.88 0.30 9.81
N LEU A 14 6.69 0.89 8.94
CA LEU A 14 6.29 1.24 7.58
C LEU A 14 5.95 -0.01 6.77
N ARG A 15 6.79 -1.04 6.82
CA ARG A 15 6.55 -2.35 6.21
C ARG A 15 5.19 -2.92 6.63
N ALA A 16 4.91 -2.99 7.93
CA ALA A 16 3.63 -3.49 8.43
C ALA A 16 2.41 -2.70 7.89
N ARG A 17 2.52 -1.36 7.81
CA ARG A 17 1.48 -0.51 7.22
C ARG A 17 1.29 -0.77 5.72
N LEU A 18 2.38 -1.01 4.99
CA LEU A 18 2.37 -1.31 3.56
C LEU A 18 1.79 -2.70 3.28
N GLU A 19 2.05 -3.70 4.12
CA GLU A 19 1.43 -5.03 4.04
C GLU A 19 -0.10 -4.93 4.16
N VAL A 20 -0.59 -4.15 5.14
CA VAL A 20 -2.03 -3.86 5.29
C VAL A 20 -2.59 -3.12 4.06
N ALA A 21 -1.85 -2.16 3.52
CA ALA A 21 -2.27 -1.44 2.32
C ALA A 21 -2.35 -2.37 1.09
N SER A 22 -1.39 -3.27 0.91
CA SER A 22 -1.38 -4.29 -0.15
C SER A 22 -2.62 -5.19 -0.05
N HIS A 23 -2.88 -5.73 1.14
CA HIS A 23 -4.04 -6.59 1.38
C HIS A 23 -5.37 -5.87 1.10
N ARG A 24 -5.45 -4.57 1.43
CA ARG A 24 -6.62 -3.75 1.11
C ARG A 24 -6.79 -3.50 -0.39
N LEU A 25 -5.70 -3.27 -1.13
CA LEU A 25 -5.74 -3.10 -2.58
C LEU A 25 -6.19 -4.38 -3.28
N ASP A 26 -5.68 -5.53 -2.85
CA ASP A 26 -6.11 -6.85 -3.36
C ASP A 26 -7.58 -7.12 -3.05
N GLY A 27 -8.02 -6.83 -1.82
CA GLY A 27 -9.43 -6.92 -1.44
C GLY A 27 -10.34 -5.97 -2.24
N ALA A 28 -9.88 -4.76 -2.53
CA ALA A 28 -10.62 -3.80 -3.36
C ALA A 28 -10.74 -4.25 -4.82
N ALA A 29 -9.70 -4.87 -5.37
CA ALA A 29 -9.74 -5.45 -6.72
C ALA A 29 -10.73 -6.62 -6.82
N ARG A 30 -10.86 -7.42 -5.75
CA ARG A 30 -11.78 -8.57 -5.67
C ARG A 30 -13.23 -8.19 -5.38
N ARG A 31 -13.49 -7.07 -4.67
CA ARG A 31 -14.85 -6.64 -4.26
C ARG A 31 -15.03 -5.12 -4.37
N PRO A 32 -15.23 -4.56 -5.58
CA PRO A 32 -15.45 -3.11 -5.76
C PRO A 32 -16.59 -2.55 -4.92
N ASP A 33 -17.72 -3.27 -4.87
CA ASP A 33 -18.94 -2.80 -4.22
C ASP A 33 -18.76 -2.69 -2.70
N VAL A 34 -18.10 -3.68 -2.08
CA VAL A 34 -17.77 -3.69 -0.64
C VAL A 34 -16.67 -2.66 -0.33
N ALA A 35 -15.76 -2.39 -1.28
CA ALA A 35 -14.73 -1.38 -1.11
C ALA A 35 -15.32 0.04 -1.11
N ALA A 36 -16.32 0.31 -1.95
CA ALA A 36 -17.06 1.57 -1.95
C ALA A 36 -17.81 1.75 -0.62
N ASP A 37 -18.53 0.73 -0.16
CA ASP A 37 -19.25 0.76 1.13
C ASP A 37 -18.30 0.94 2.32
N ARG A 38 -17.12 0.31 2.31
CA ARG A 38 -16.09 0.51 3.35
C ARG A 38 -15.47 1.90 3.32
N LEU A 39 -15.27 2.47 2.14
CA LEU A 39 -14.75 3.83 2.00
C LEU A 39 -15.77 4.84 2.53
N ASP A 40 -17.04 4.68 2.18
CA ASP A 40 -18.13 5.50 2.71
C ASP A 40 -18.27 5.32 4.23
N ALA A 41 -18.18 4.10 4.75
CA ALA A 41 -18.22 3.85 6.19
C ALA A 41 -17.03 4.47 6.95
N LEU A 42 -15.82 4.44 6.38
CA LEU A 42 -14.63 5.10 6.95
C LEU A 42 -14.75 6.63 6.95
N THR A 43 -15.47 7.19 5.97
CA THR A 43 -15.68 8.64 5.84
C THR A 43 -16.86 9.12 6.68
N ALA A 44 -17.88 8.29 6.86
CA ALA A 44 -19.10 8.57 7.61
C ALA A 44 -19.05 8.13 9.08
N GLY A 45 -17.99 7.44 9.53
CA GLY A 45 -17.88 6.91 10.89
C GLY A 45 -18.88 5.79 11.21
N GLY A 46 -19.39 5.11 10.16
CA GLY A 46 -20.41 4.09 10.27
C GLY A 46 -19.87 2.71 10.71
N PRO A 47 -20.76 1.78 11.15
CA PRO A 47 -20.36 0.45 11.58
C PRO A 47 -19.60 -0.28 10.46
N ARG A 48 -18.51 -0.96 10.80
CA ARG A 48 -17.78 -1.82 9.87
C ARG A 48 -18.70 -2.96 9.42
N PRO A 49 -18.98 -3.13 8.12
CA PRO A 49 -19.74 -4.29 7.66
C PRO A 49 -18.95 -5.57 8.02
N GLY A 50 -19.61 -6.48 8.72
CA GLY A 50 -19.10 -7.79 9.11
C GLY A 50 -18.70 -8.59 7.88
N GLY A 51 -17.56 -9.27 7.98
CA GLY A 51 -17.02 -10.09 6.90
C GLY A 51 -17.77 -11.41 6.82
N ASP A 52 -18.43 -11.61 5.68
CA ASP A 52 -18.58 -12.94 5.12
C ASP A 52 -17.48 -13.13 4.05
N ASP A 53 -16.52 -13.98 4.41
CA ASP A 53 -15.50 -14.60 3.56
C ASP A 53 -16.18 -15.57 2.58
N ASP A 54 -17.04 -15.05 1.69
CA ASP A 54 -17.59 -15.85 0.60
C ASP A 54 -16.77 -15.68 -0.69
N ASP A 55 -16.37 -16.81 -1.26
CA ASP A 55 -15.44 -17.00 -2.36
C ASP A 55 -15.89 -16.27 -3.65
N ASN A 56 -15.58 -14.98 -3.76
CA ASN A 56 -15.79 -14.24 -5.00
C ASN A 56 -14.46 -14.09 -5.75
N ASP A 57 -14.15 -15.11 -6.54
CA ASP A 57 -12.98 -15.18 -7.43
C ASP A 57 -13.11 -14.26 -8.67
N ASP A 58 -14.24 -13.57 -8.86
CA ASP A 58 -14.46 -12.67 -9.99
C ASP A 58 -13.85 -11.28 -9.74
N VAL A 59 -12.53 -11.19 -9.88
CA VAL A 59 -11.79 -9.93 -9.92
C VAL A 59 -12.19 -9.14 -11.17
N ASP A 60 -12.75 -7.94 -11.01
CA ASP A 60 -13.04 -7.05 -12.16
C ASP A 60 -11.72 -6.65 -12.87
N PRO A 61 -11.51 -7.05 -14.14
CA PRO A 61 -10.26 -6.79 -14.86
C PRO A 61 -10.01 -5.30 -15.13
N ARG A 62 -11.06 -4.47 -15.22
CA ARG A 62 -10.91 -3.01 -15.40
C ARG A 62 -10.47 -2.36 -14.10
N LEU A 63 -11.07 -2.74 -12.99
CA LEU A 63 -10.66 -2.27 -11.67
C LEU A 63 -9.23 -2.72 -11.35
N ARG A 64 -8.89 -3.97 -11.69
CA ARG A 64 -7.53 -4.49 -11.60
C ARG A 64 -6.55 -3.64 -12.39
N ALA A 65 -6.86 -3.28 -13.64
CA ALA A 65 -6.02 -2.42 -14.46
C ALA A 65 -5.83 -1.01 -13.86
N LEU A 66 -6.87 -0.45 -13.24
CA LEU A 66 -6.80 0.86 -12.56
C LEU A 66 -5.98 0.81 -11.26
N LEU A 67 -6.08 -0.28 -10.50
CA LEU A 67 -5.38 -0.44 -9.23
C LEU A 67 -3.94 -0.96 -9.40
N HIS A 68 -3.62 -1.61 -10.51
CA HIS A 68 -2.32 -2.24 -10.77
C HIS A 68 -1.13 -1.28 -10.55
N PRO A 69 -1.13 -0.02 -11.05
CA PRO A 69 -0.03 0.91 -10.78
C PRO A 69 0.14 1.24 -9.28
N SER A 70 -0.97 1.24 -8.53
CA SER A 70 -0.92 1.47 -7.07
C SER A 70 -0.42 0.23 -6.33
N ALA A 71 -0.81 -0.97 -6.78
CA ALA A 71 -0.35 -2.23 -6.22
C ALA A 71 1.17 -2.42 -6.44
N ASP A 72 1.65 -2.19 -7.65
CA ASP A 72 3.08 -2.28 -7.99
C ASP A 72 3.91 -1.32 -7.14
N ARG A 73 3.41 -0.10 -6.95
CA ARG A 73 4.06 0.89 -6.08
C ARG A 73 4.12 0.43 -4.63
N VAL A 74 3.04 -0.11 -4.08
CA VAL A 74 3.03 -0.62 -2.70
C VAL A 74 4.00 -1.79 -2.58
N SER A 75 4.08 -2.66 -3.60
CA SER A 75 5.07 -3.75 -3.64
C SER A 75 6.51 -3.21 -3.58
N HIS A 76 6.86 -2.25 -4.44
CA HIS A 76 8.20 -1.66 -4.46
C HIS A 76 8.54 -0.95 -3.14
N LEU A 77 7.59 -0.21 -2.56
CA LEU A 77 7.81 0.43 -1.26
C LEU A 77 7.96 -0.59 -0.13
N LEU A 78 7.25 -1.72 -0.21
CA LEU A 78 7.35 -2.80 0.76
C LEU A 78 8.74 -3.44 0.72
N GLU A 79 9.27 -3.70 -0.48
CA GLU A 79 10.63 -4.21 -0.69
C GLU A 79 11.70 -3.26 -0.15
N LEU A 80 11.56 -1.95 -0.42
CA LEU A 80 12.46 -0.92 0.11
C LEU A 80 12.41 -0.82 1.64
N ALA A 81 11.21 -0.84 2.22
CA ALA A 81 11.03 -0.79 3.67
C ALA A 81 11.58 -2.06 4.36
N GLY A 82 11.42 -3.23 3.74
CA GLY A 82 12.02 -4.47 4.21
C GLY A 82 13.56 -4.40 4.17
N SER A 83 14.12 -3.99 3.03
CA SER A 83 15.57 -3.89 2.86
C SER A 83 16.22 -2.88 3.82
N LEU A 84 15.53 -1.77 4.11
CA LEU A 84 15.96 -0.80 5.11
C LEU A 84 15.87 -1.36 6.54
N ALA A 85 14.77 -2.03 6.89
CA ALA A 85 14.58 -2.63 8.21
C ALA A 85 15.61 -3.74 8.50
N ASP A 86 15.93 -4.54 7.48
CA ASP A 86 16.91 -5.63 7.55
C ASP A 86 18.37 -5.12 7.48
N GLY A 87 18.57 -3.83 7.20
CA GLY A 87 19.89 -3.20 7.08
C GLY A 87 20.67 -3.62 5.84
N THR A 88 20.01 -4.17 4.83
CA THR A 88 20.63 -4.63 3.57
C THR A 88 20.78 -3.50 2.55
N MET A 89 20.15 -2.35 2.80
CA MET A 89 20.20 -1.15 1.96
C MET A 89 20.52 0.09 2.80
N THR A 90 21.23 1.06 2.22
CA THR A 90 21.57 2.33 2.89
C THR A 90 20.46 3.36 2.74
N ASP A 91 20.34 4.27 3.71
CA ASP A 91 19.36 5.38 3.68
C ASP A 91 19.40 6.18 2.38
N THR A 92 20.60 6.43 1.85
CA THR A 92 20.78 7.19 0.60
C THR A 92 20.23 6.42 -0.61
N ALA A 93 20.51 5.12 -0.71
CA ALA A 93 20.00 4.29 -1.78
C ALA A 93 18.47 4.15 -1.71
N VAL A 94 17.92 4.06 -0.50
CA VAL A 94 16.46 4.00 -0.29
C VAL A 94 15.80 5.33 -0.67
N ALA A 95 16.41 6.46 -0.32
CA ALA A 95 15.91 7.78 -0.69
C ALA A 95 15.90 8.00 -2.21
N GLU A 96 16.94 7.54 -2.92
CA GLU A 96 17.00 7.61 -4.38
C GLU A 96 15.93 6.72 -5.03
N ALA A 97 15.79 5.48 -4.57
CA ALA A 97 14.77 4.56 -5.08
C ALA A 97 13.33 5.07 -4.80
N ALA A 98 13.08 5.61 -3.60
CA ALA A 98 11.79 6.21 -3.27
C ALA A 98 11.46 7.42 -4.16
N ARG A 99 12.48 8.20 -4.53
CA ARG A 99 12.32 9.34 -5.44
C ARG A 99 12.00 8.89 -6.86
N ALA A 100 12.66 7.86 -7.36
CA ALA A 100 12.33 7.26 -8.66
C ALA A 100 10.88 6.74 -8.72
N ILE A 101 10.39 6.12 -7.64
CA ILE A 101 8.97 5.69 -7.52
C ILE A 101 8.01 6.89 -7.50
N ALA A 102 8.40 8.01 -6.87
CA ALA A 102 7.58 9.22 -6.87
C ALA A 102 7.51 9.87 -8.25
N ASP A 103 8.63 9.88 -8.98
CA ASP A 103 8.75 10.46 -10.31
C ASP A 103 8.01 9.64 -11.39
N SER A 104 7.79 8.34 -11.16
CA SER A 104 6.96 7.49 -12.03
C SER A 104 5.45 7.73 -11.87
N GLN A 105 5.02 8.67 -11.03
CA GLN A 105 3.59 8.99 -10.91
C GLN A 105 3.09 9.76 -12.14
N PRO A 106 1.94 9.37 -12.72
CA PRO A 106 1.23 10.25 -13.63
C PRO A 106 0.86 11.51 -12.84
N VAL A 107 1.48 12.63 -13.20
CA VAL A 107 1.38 13.92 -12.53
C VAL A 107 -0.08 14.17 -12.12
N ARG A 108 -0.33 14.30 -10.81
CA ARG A 108 -1.55 14.97 -10.34
C ARG A 108 -1.54 16.33 -11.03
N ARG A 109 -2.43 16.53 -12.02
CA ARG A 109 -2.68 17.85 -12.59
C ARG A 109 -2.80 18.84 -11.42
N PRO A 110 -2.07 19.97 -11.45
CA PRO A 110 -2.40 21.08 -10.57
C PRO A 110 -3.88 21.43 -10.80
N ARG A 111 -4.65 21.50 -9.73
CA ARG A 111 -5.98 22.13 -9.76
C ARG A 111 -5.81 23.63 -9.93
#